data_AF-A0A7Z9IDK1-F1
#
_entry.id   AF-A0A7Z9IDK1-F1
#
_cell.length_a   1.000
_cell.length_b   1.000
_cell.length_c   1.000
_cell.angle_alpha   90.00
_cell.angle_beta   90.00
_cell.angle_gamma   90.00
#
_symmetry.space_group_name_H-M   'P 1'
#
loop_
_entity.id
_entity.type
_entity.pdbx_description
1 polymer ?
#
loop_
_entity_poly.entity_id
_entity_poly.type
_entity_poly.pdbx_seq_one_letter_code
_entity_poly.pdbx_strand_id
1 'polypeptide(L)' 'MNVFKFSWWMAAVFSCLTLVSLGFDSYAAGQDPKVGFEVGNLAPEIQGEDLDGVKFKLSDYRGKVVVLDFWGDW' A
#
# COMPACT_ATOMS: atom_id res chain seq x y z
N MET A 1 -13.59 -55.25 -9.04
CA MET A 1 -13.52 -54.23 -10.12
C MET A 1 -14.12 -52.94 -9.60
N ASN A 2 -13.61 -51.80 -10.06
CA ASN A 2 -14.03 -50.41 -9.78
C ASN A 2 -13.12 -49.60 -8.84
N VAL A 3 -11.82 -49.67 -9.11
CA VAL A 3 -10.98 -48.47 -9.21
C VAL A 3 -11.37 -47.79 -10.54
N PHE A 4 -11.30 -46.46 -10.70
CA PHE A 4 -11.64 -45.67 -11.92
C PHE A 4 -13.04 -45.02 -12.06
N LYS A 5 -13.56 -44.38 -11.01
CA LYS A 5 -14.36 -43.14 -11.19
C LYS A 5 -13.60 -41.95 -10.62
N PHE A 6 -12.32 -41.86 -11.01
CA PHE A 6 -11.46 -40.70 -10.76
C PHE A 6 -12.01 -39.54 -11.60
N SER A 7 -12.82 -38.79 -10.90
CA SER A 7 -13.71 -37.77 -11.39
C SER A 7 -12.93 -36.63 -12.04
N TRP A 8 -13.06 -36.53 -13.36
CA TRP A 8 -12.42 -35.53 -14.22
C TRP A 8 -12.69 -34.07 -13.79
N TRP A 9 -13.75 -33.83 -13.01
CA TRP A 9 -14.04 -32.52 -12.41
C TRP A 9 -12.98 -32.07 -11.40
N MET A 10 -12.25 -32.98 -10.76
CA MET A 10 -11.18 -32.60 -9.82
C MET A 10 -9.97 -31.98 -10.55
N ALA A 11 -9.65 -32.41 -11.77
CA ALA A 11 -8.56 -31.83 -12.57
C ALA A 11 -8.87 -30.39 -13.03
N ALA A 12 -10.14 -30.07 -13.31
CA ALA A 12 -10.57 -28.73 -13.71
C ALA A 12 -10.49 -27.71 -12.56
N VAL A 13 -10.78 -28.14 -11.32
CA VAL A 13 -10.68 -27.28 -10.12
C VAL A 13 -9.21 -26.96 -9.80
N PHE A 14 -8.30 -27.94 -9.97
CA PHE A 14 -6.88 -27.71 -9.77
C PHE A 14 -6.26 -26.75 -10.81
N SER A 15 -6.71 -26.79 -12.07
CA SER A 15 -6.25 -25.87 -13.13
C SER A 15 -6.66 -24.41 -12.86
N CYS A 16 -7.89 -24.19 -12.39
CA CYS A 16 -8.38 -22.84 -12.06
C CYS A 16 -7.61 -22.21 -10.88
N LEU A 17 -7.29 -23.03 -9.86
CA LEU A 17 -6.57 -22.55 -8.68
C LEU A 17 -5.15 -22.08 -9.01
N THR A 18 -4.48 -22.68 -10.00
CA THR A 18 -3.14 -22.26 -10.42
C THR A 18 -3.11 -20.93 -11.20
N LEU A 19 -4.22 -20.57 -11.85
CA LEU A 19 -4.32 -19.30 -12.59
C LEU A 19 -4.61 -18.10 -11.67
N VAL A 20 -5.30 -18.33 -10.55
CA VAL A 20 -5.59 -17.27 -9.56
C VAL A 20 -4.30 -16.76 -8.90
N SER A 21 -3.33 -17.64 -8.65
CA SER A 21 -2.05 -17.28 -8.04
C SER A 21 -1.19 -16.37 -8.93
N LEU A 22 -1.31 -16.48 -10.25
CA LEU A 22 -0.55 -15.64 -11.20
C LEU A 22 -1.20 -14.28 -11.46
N GLY A 23 -2.50 -14.14 -11.18
CA GLY A 23 -3.24 -12.88 -11.33
C GLY A 23 -3.24 -11.99 -10.09
N PHE A 24 -2.93 -12.54 -8.91
CA PHE A 24 -3.03 -11.81 -7.64
C PHE A 24 -1.92 -10.77 -7.46
N ASP A 25 -0.72 -11.03 -7.99
CA ASP A 25 0.41 -10.10 -7.87
C ASP A 25 0.21 -8.80 -8.65
N SER A 26 -0.61 -8.83 -9.71
CA SER A 26 -0.84 -7.67 -10.59
C SER A 26 -1.95 -6.73 -10.09
N TYR A 27 -2.84 -7.18 -9.20
CA TYR A 27 -3.95 -6.35 -8.69
C TYR A 27 -3.52 -5.37 -7.58
N ALA A 28 -2.42 -5.63 -6.87
CA ALA A 28 -1.95 -4.79 -5.77
C ALA A 28 -1.14 -3.56 -6.21
N ALA A 29 -0.69 -3.51 -7.47
CA ALA A 29 0.25 -2.49 -7.98
C ALA A 29 -0.42 -1.24 -8.61
N GLY A 30 -1.72 -1.02 -8.39
CA GLY A 30 -2.53 -0.03 -9.13
C GLY A 30 -2.86 1.27 -8.39
N GLN A 31 -2.24 1.57 -7.25
CA GLN A 31 -2.52 2.79 -6.50
C GLN A 31 -1.21 3.54 -6.25
N ASP A 32 -0.72 4.24 -7.27
CA ASP A 32 0.32 5.25 -7.04
C ASP A 32 -0.22 6.26 -6.03
N PRO A 33 0.46 6.43 -4.88
CA PRO A 33 -0.09 7.22 -3.81
C PRO A 33 -0.12 8.69 -4.23
N LYS A 34 -1.33 9.23 -4.40
CA LYS A 34 -1.55 10.60 -4.81
C LYS A 34 -1.15 11.55 -3.68
N VAL A 35 -0.36 12.58 -4.00
CA VAL A 35 -0.06 13.66 -3.05
C VAL A 35 -1.27 14.60 -2.97
N GLY A 36 -1.74 14.89 -1.76
CA GLY A 36 -2.96 15.69 -1.58
C GLY A 36 -3.40 15.82 -0.13
N PHE A 37 -4.52 16.52 0.09
CA PHE A 37 -5.05 16.83 1.42
C PHE A 37 -6.21 15.93 1.86
N GLU A 38 -6.78 15.13 0.94
CA GLU A 38 -7.83 14.17 1.28
C GLU A 38 -7.26 12.98 2.06
N VAL A 39 -8.14 12.31 2.81
CA VAL A 39 -7.77 11.12 3.60
C VAL A 39 -7.23 10.01 2.69
N GLY A 40 -6.08 9.46 3.05
CA GLY A 40 -5.41 8.39 2.29
C GLY A 40 -4.39 8.88 1.26
N ASN A 41 -4.35 10.18 0.98
CA ASN A 41 -3.29 10.76 0.16
C ASN A 41 -1.96 10.87 0.94
N LEU A 42 -0.85 10.91 0.20
CA LEU A 42 0.43 11.27 0.79
C LEU A 42 0.46 12.75 1.14
N ALA A 43 0.90 13.03 2.36
CA ALA A 43 1.21 14.40 2.77
C ALA A 43 2.29 14.99 1.85
N PRO A 44 2.13 16.23 1.38
CA PRO A 44 3.15 16.91 0.59
C PRO A 44 4.45 17.04 1.36
N GLU A 45 5.57 17.19 0.64
CA GLU A 45 6.86 17.42 1.28
C GLU A 45 6.86 18.79 1.97
N ILE A 46 7.22 18.82 3.26
CA ILE A 46 7.37 20.04 4.03
C ILE A 46 8.84 20.12 4.45
N GLN A 47 9.47 21.21 4.04
CA GLN A 47 10.86 21.53 4.36
C GLN A 47 10.88 22.94 4.94
N GLY A 48 11.60 23.11 6.03
CA GLY A 48 11.73 24.41 6.70
C GLY A 48 12.88 24.40 7.70
N GLU A 49 13.08 25.55 8.33
CA GLU A 49 13.96 25.69 9.48
C GLU A 49 13.07 25.92 10.70
N ASP A 50 13.39 25.30 11.82
CA ASP A 50 12.71 25.58 13.08
C ASP A 50 13.22 26.90 13.70
N LEU A 51 12.70 27.24 14.88
CA LEU A 51 13.08 28.47 15.60
C LEU A 51 14.56 28.49 16.00
N ASP A 52 15.21 27.33 16.08
CA ASP A 52 16.61 27.16 16.45
C ASP A 52 17.53 27.00 15.21
N GLY A 53 16.98 27.14 14.00
CA GLY A 53 17.70 27.03 12.73
C GLY A 53 18.02 25.58 12.32
N VAL A 54 17.39 24.58 12.95
CA VAL A 54 17.52 23.18 12.56
C VAL A 54 16.63 22.91 11.36
N LYS A 55 17.21 22.25 10.35
CA LYS A 55 16.46 21.83 9.16
C LYS A 55 15.44 20.77 9.52
N PHE A 56 14.18 21.08 9.29
CA PHE A 56 13.05 20.18 9.41
C PHE A 56 12.65 19.66 8.04
N LYS A 57 12.52 18.33 7.91
CA LYS A 57 12.01 17.68 6.71
C LYS A 57 11.02 16.59 7.08
N LEU A 58 9.81 16.65 6.51
CA LEU A 58 8.75 15.69 6.81
C LEU A 58 9.10 14.27 6.34
N SER A 59 9.92 14.11 5.29
CA SER A 59 10.40 12.80 4.85
C SER A 59 11.20 12.03 5.91
N ASP A 60 11.84 12.72 6.84
CA ASP A 60 12.76 12.08 7.79
C ASP A 60 12.00 11.33 8.89
N TYR A 61 10.72 11.64 9.04
CA TYR A 61 9.82 11.02 10.00
C TYR A 61 8.98 9.87 9.42
N ARG A 62 9.26 9.43 8.19
CA ARG A 62 8.60 8.28 7.57
C ARG A 62 8.83 7.02 8.41
N GLY A 63 7.83 6.14 8.47
CA GLY A 63 7.85 4.92 9.28
C GLY A 63 7.39 5.11 10.74
N LYS A 64 7.08 6.35 11.14
CA LYS A 64 6.43 6.66 12.42
C LYS A 64 5.06 7.29 12.17
N VAL A 65 4.14 7.11 13.12
CA VAL A 65 2.87 7.86 13.14
C VAL A 65 3.19 9.26 13.66
N VAL A 66 2.96 10.28 12.82
CA VAL A 66 3.24 11.68 13.13
C VAL A 66 1.99 12.50 12.87
N VAL A 67 1.72 13.44 13.77
CA VAL A 67 0.66 14.44 13.64
C VAL A 67 1.35 15.78 13.44
N LEU A 68 0.90 16.54 12.43
CA LEU A 68 1.39 17.89 12.17
C LEU A 68 0.38 18.88 12.74
N ASP A 69 0.84 19.74 13.62
CA ASP A 69 0.07 20.83 14.20
C ASP A 69 0.62 22.18 13.73
N PHE A 70 -0.25 23.03 13.19
CA PHE A 70 0.12 24.34 12.67
C PHE A 70 -0.35 25.41 13.66
N TRP A 71 0.59 26.07 14.33
CA TRP A 71 0.30 27.08 15.36
C TRP A 71 1.26 28.28 15.25
N GLY A 72 0.90 29.41 15.85
CA GLY A 72 1.74 30.61 15.94
C GLY A 72 1.20 31.61 16.96
N ASP A 73 2.09 32.35 17.62
CA ASP A 73 1.79 33.55 18.39
C ASP A 73 1.84 34.77 17.47
N TRP A 74 0.84 35.64 17.58
CA TRP A 74 0.49 36.68 16.62
C TRP A 74 0.70 38.07 17.22
#